data_AF-A0A420HDI4-F1
#
_entry.id   AF-A0A420HDI4-F1
#
_cell.length_a   1.000
_cell.length_b   1.000
_cell.length_c   1.000
_cell.angle_alpha   90.00
_cell.angle_beta   90.00
_cell.angle_gamma   90.00
#
_symmetry.space_group_name_H-M   'P 1'
#
loop_
_entity.id
_entity.type
_entity.pdbx_description
1 polymer ?
#
loop_
_entity_poly.entity_id
_entity_poly.type
_entity_poly.pdbx_seq_one_letter_code
_entity_poly.pdbx_strand_id
1 'polypeptide(L)'
;MVLVGQEAIRTCERCQLTLAPKIPSIPLQPIPPALPLQRWGIDFTGPILGYYLLNSIDYATCYASSRLFLNTNHETIINPINNLIHIFGIPIEIISDNGSSFVATETKAFLNRLSIKYHQTTPYHPRTNGRCEKFN
;
A
#
# COMPACT_ATOMS: atom_id res chain seq x y z
N MET A 1 -14.72 37.64 28.48
CA MET A 1 -13.38 37.17 28.87
C MET A 1 -13.13 35.71 28.45
N VAL A 2 -13.61 35.27 27.26
CA VAL A 2 -13.43 33.88 26.76
C VAL A 2 -12.46 33.85 25.56
N LEU A 3 -12.23 34.99 24.91
CA LEU A 3 -11.45 35.08 23.67
C LEU A 3 -9.93 35.05 23.90
N VAL A 4 -9.43 35.61 25.02
CA VAL A 4 -7.98 35.69 25.31
C VAL A 4 -7.34 34.31 25.49
N GLY A 5 -8.08 33.37 26.11
CA GLY A 5 -7.59 32.00 26.32
C GLY A 5 -7.46 31.20 25.04
N GLN A 6 -8.34 31.42 24.05
CA GLN A 6 -8.29 30.73 22.76
C GLN A 6 -7.12 31.21 21.89
N GLU A 7 -6.83 32.52 21.90
CA GLU A 7 -5.69 33.09 21.19
C GLU A 7 -4.36 32.57 21.75
N ALA A 8 -4.22 32.49 23.08
CA ALA A 8 -3.04 31.96 23.75
C ALA A 8 -2.81 30.47 23.46
N ILE A 9 -3.89 29.68 23.35
CA ILE A 9 -3.79 28.25 22.98
C ILE A 9 -3.33 28.09 21.52
N ARG A 10 -3.77 28.97 20.62
CA ARG A 10 -3.41 28.94 19.19
C ARG A 10 -1.96 29.31 18.91
N THR A 11 -1.40 30.23 19.70
CA THR A 11 -0.02 30.72 19.53
C THR A 11 1.01 29.96 20.37
N CYS A 12 0.57 29.23 21.41
CA CYS A 12 1.46 28.42 22.23
C CYS A 12 1.86 27.12 21.52
N GLU A 13 3.14 27.00 21.20
CA GLU A 13 3.75 25.82 20.56
C GLU A 13 3.46 24.52 21.33
N ARG A 14 3.66 24.51 22.66
CA ARG A 14 3.33 23.35 23.50
C ARG A 14 1.86 22.96 23.39
N CYS A 15 0.95 23.92 23.42
CA CYS A 15 -0.47 23.63 23.29
C CYS A 15 -0.81 23.06 21.91
N GLN A 16 -0.24 23.62 20.83
CA GLN A 16 -0.46 23.12 19.47
C GLN A 16 0.09 21.69 19.26
N LEU A 17 1.21 21.34 19.90
CA LEU A 17 1.79 20.00 19.81
C LEU A 17 1.05 18.94 20.64
N THR A 18 0.36 19.36 21.72
CA THR A 18 -0.34 18.43 22.63
C THR A 18 -1.82 18.26 22.26
N LEU A 19 -2.40 19.21 21.53
CA LEU A 19 -3.76 19.09 21.03
C LEU A 19 -3.83 18.03 19.94
N ALA A 20 -4.74 17.06 20.09
CA ALA A 20 -5.03 16.13 19.01
C ALA A 20 -5.45 16.95 17.76
N PRO A 21 -4.80 16.75 16.61
CA PRO A 21 -5.11 17.53 15.43
C PRO A 21 -6.56 17.25 15.05
N LYS A 22 -7.38 18.31 14.95
CA LYS A 22 -8.72 18.23 14.34
C LYS A 22 -8.53 18.09 12.83
N ILE A 23 -8.09 16.92 12.40
CA ILE A 23 -7.97 16.59 10.98
C ILE A 23 -9.40 16.36 10.48
N PRO A 24 -9.96 17.22 9.62
CA PRO A 24 -11.24 16.93 9.01
C PRO A 24 -11.10 15.62 8.23
N SER A 25 -12.03 14.69 8.45
CA SER A 25 -12.15 13.48 7.65
C SER A 25 -12.42 13.87 6.20
N ILE A 26 -11.40 13.88 5.36
CA ILE A 26 -11.54 14.09 3.92
C ILE A 26 -12.28 12.87 3.34
N PRO A 27 -13.32 13.04 2.51
CA PRO A 27 -14.00 11.93 1.86
C PRO A 27 -13.00 11.09 1.07
N LEU A 28 -13.03 9.77 1.28
CA LEU A 28 -12.19 8.84 0.53
C LEU A 28 -12.60 8.92 -0.95
N GLN A 29 -11.62 9.09 -1.84
CA GLN A 29 -11.84 8.91 -3.26
C GLN A 29 -11.80 7.41 -3.59
N PRO A 30 -12.88 6.85 -4.16
CA PRO A 30 -12.86 5.45 -4.56
C PRO A 30 -11.85 5.25 -5.69
N ILE A 31 -11.09 4.17 -5.61
CA ILE A 31 -10.21 3.76 -6.69
C ILE A 31 -11.09 3.45 -7.91
N PRO A 32 -10.79 3.99 -9.11
CA PRO A 32 -11.58 3.74 -10.31
C PRO A 32 -11.74 2.24 -10.57
N PRO A 33 -12.84 1.75 -11.17
CA PRO A 33 -12.94 0.34 -11.52
C PRO A 33 -11.82 -0.05 -12.50
N ALA A 34 -11.24 -1.23 -12.32
CA ALA A 34 -10.30 -1.84 -13.25
C ALA A 34 -10.98 -3.02 -13.98
N LEU A 35 -10.49 -3.36 -15.17
CA LEU A 35 -10.89 -4.60 -15.83
C LEU A 35 -10.11 -5.79 -15.21
N PRO A 36 -10.60 -7.03 -15.38
CA PRO A 36 -9.89 -8.24 -14.96
C PRO A 36 -8.42 -8.24 -15.35
N LEU A 37 -7.57 -8.59 -14.38
CA LEU A 37 -6.12 -8.78 -14.52
C LEU A 37 -5.32 -7.49 -14.78
N GLN A 38 -5.95 -6.32 -14.82
CA GLN A 38 -5.27 -5.05 -15.09
C GLN A 38 -4.65 -4.41 -13.85
N ARG A 39 -5.30 -4.54 -12.68
CA ARG A 39 -4.85 -3.94 -11.42
C ARG A 39 -4.72 -5.00 -10.36
N TRP A 40 -3.51 -5.11 -9.82
CA TRP A 40 -3.22 -6.01 -8.72
C TRP A 40 -2.82 -5.23 -7.46
N GLY A 41 -3.35 -5.62 -6.31
CA GLY A 41 -2.78 -5.25 -5.02
C GLY A 41 -1.81 -6.32 -4.55
N ILE A 42 -0.71 -5.91 -3.97
CA ILE A 42 0.23 -6.79 -3.29
C ILE A 42 0.50 -6.29 -1.88
N ASP A 43 0.69 -7.22 -0.95
CA ASP A 43 0.98 -6.89 0.45
C ASP A 43 1.74 -8.01 1.16
N PHE A 44 2.57 -7.65 2.13
CA PHE A 44 3.25 -8.62 2.99
C PHE A 44 2.54 -8.74 4.32
N THR A 45 2.17 -9.96 4.69
CA THR A 45 1.70 -10.31 6.03
C THR A 45 2.78 -11.06 6.79
N GLY A 46 3.09 -10.63 8.00
CA GLY A 46 3.99 -11.34 8.91
C GLY A 46 4.93 -10.45 9.72
N PRO A 47 5.94 -11.05 10.37
CA PRO A 47 6.27 -12.48 10.32
C PRO A 47 5.29 -13.36 11.11
N ILE A 48 4.91 -14.51 10.54
CA ILE A 48 4.16 -15.59 11.20
C ILE A 48 5.07 -16.81 11.26
N LEU A 49 5.42 -17.25 12.47
CA LEU A 49 6.36 -18.37 12.69
C LEU A 49 7.71 -18.22 11.94
N GLY A 50 8.16 -16.99 11.75
CA GLY A 50 9.41 -16.68 11.04
C GLY A 50 9.27 -16.56 9.51
N TYR A 51 8.05 -16.63 8.97
CA TYR A 51 7.77 -16.52 7.55
C TYR A 51 6.92 -15.29 7.22
N TYR A 52 7.07 -14.79 6.00
CA TYR A 52 6.26 -13.72 5.44
C TYR A 52 5.38 -14.27 4.32
N LEU A 53 4.13 -13.85 4.26
CA LEU A 53 3.22 -14.15 3.17
C LEU A 53 3.15 -12.94 2.25
N LEU A 54 3.52 -13.08 0.98
CA LEU A 54 3.17 -12.10 -0.05
C LEU A 54 1.80 -12.46 -0.58
N ASN A 55 0.83 -11.62 -0.29
CA ASN A 55 -0.53 -11.72 -0.79
C ASN A 55 -0.64 -10.89 -2.07
N SER A 56 -1.35 -11.40 -3.06
CA SER A 56 -1.67 -10.70 -4.29
C SER A 56 -3.16 -10.84 -4.61
N ILE A 57 -3.81 -9.76 -5.00
CA ILE A 57 -5.24 -9.73 -5.31
C ILE A 57 -5.53 -8.93 -6.58
N ASP A 58 -6.28 -9.51 -7.52
CA ASP A 58 -6.82 -8.78 -8.65
C ASP A 58 -8.05 -7.96 -8.21
N TYR A 59 -8.04 -6.66 -8.52
CA TYR A 59 -9.07 -5.75 -8.03
C TYR A 59 -10.42 -5.95 -8.74
N ALA A 60 -10.48 -6.50 -9.95
CA ALA A 60 -11.75 -6.64 -10.64
C ALA A 60 -12.48 -7.94 -10.27
N THR A 61 -11.74 -9.04 -10.18
CA THR A 61 -12.27 -10.40 -9.95
C THR A 61 -12.20 -10.84 -8.49
N CYS A 62 -11.46 -10.11 -7.64
CA CYS A 62 -11.11 -10.55 -6.29
C CYS A 62 -10.36 -11.89 -6.25
N TYR A 63 -9.77 -12.33 -7.37
CA TYR A 63 -8.87 -13.48 -7.37
C TYR A 63 -7.66 -13.16 -6.48
N ALA A 64 -7.40 -14.01 -5.49
CA ALA A 64 -6.35 -13.79 -4.51
C ALA A 64 -5.43 -15.01 -4.39
N SER A 65 -4.14 -14.76 -4.16
CA SER A 65 -3.10 -15.77 -4.00
C SER A 65 -2.11 -15.34 -2.92
N SER A 66 -1.57 -16.31 -2.18
CA SER A 66 -0.55 -16.07 -1.16
C SER A 66 0.67 -16.94 -1.41
N ARG A 67 1.87 -16.38 -1.20
CA ARG A 67 3.13 -17.13 -1.29
C ARG A 67 4.00 -16.89 -0.07
N LEU A 68 4.61 -17.95 0.43
CA LEU A 68 5.42 -17.95 1.64
C LEU A 68 6.90 -17.67 1.33
N PHE A 69 7.51 -16.79 2.12
CA PHE A 69 8.90 -16.37 2.00
C PHE A 69 9.59 -16.32 3.35
N LEU A 70 10.91 -16.57 3.35
CA LEU A 70 11.76 -16.44 4.54
C LEU A 70 12.17 -14.98 4.81
N ASN A 71 12.07 -14.11 3.81
CA ASN A 71 12.46 -12.71 3.91
C ASN A 71 11.61 -11.84 2.97
N THR A 72 11.73 -10.52 3.12
CA THR A 72 11.01 -9.53 2.32
C THR A 72 12.00 -8.72 1.46
N ASN A 73 12.95 -9.38 0.80
CA ASN A 73 13.87 -8.70 -0.11
C ASN A 73 13.20 -8.37 -1.47
N HIS A 74 13.92 -7.71 -2.38
CA HIS A 74 13.36 -7.36 -3.69
C HIS A 74 13.10 -8.59 -4.57
N GLU A 75 13.91 -9.65 -4.47
CA GLU A 75 13.72 -10.90 -5.21
C GLU A 75 12.41 -11.60 -4.83
N THR A 76 12.03 -11.56 -3.54
CA THR A 76 10.77 -12.13 -3.07
C THR A 76 9.54 -11.36 -3.55
N ILE A 77 9.71 -10.16 -4.12
CA ILE A 77 8.65 -9.42 -4.82
C ILE A 77 8.69 -9.67 -6.33
N ILE A 78 9.87 -9.56 -6.94
CA ILE A 78 10.02 -9.67 -8.40
C ILE A 78 9.62 -11.07 -8.89
N ASN A 79 10.01 -12.13 -8.18
CA ASN A 79 9.73 -13.51 -8.60
C ASN A 79 8.22 -13.81 -8.65
N PRO A 80 7.42 -13.45 -7.61
CA PRO A 80 5.97 -13.57 -7.67
C PRO A 80 5.32 -12.75 -8.77
N ILE A 81 5.73 -11.50 -8.96
CA ILE A 81 5.18 -10.63 -10.02
C ILE A 81 5.49 -11.23 -11.39
N ASN A 82 6.72 -11.69 -11.61
CA ASN A 82 7.09 -12.34 -12.86
C ASN A 82 6.22 -13.57 -13.12
N ASN A 83 6.00 -14.42 -12.11
CA ASN A 83 5.13 -15.60 -12.28
C ASN A 83 3.66 -15.21 -12.56
N LEU A 84 3.14 -14.18 -11.89
CA LEU A 84 1.81 -13.63 -12.18
C LEU A 84 1.74 -13.19 -13.66
N ILE A 85 2.78 -12.54 -14.17
CA ILE A 85 2.87 -12.13 -15.58
C ILE A 85 2.89 -13.33 -16.53
N HIS A 86 3.59 -14.41 -16.21
CA HIS A 86 3.60 -15.63 -17.03
C HIS A 86 2.23 -16.31 -17.09
N ILE A 87 1.43 -16.23 -16.02
CA ILE A 87 0.13 -16.89 -15.94
C ILE A 87 -0.99 -16.02 -16.55
N PHE A 88 -1.00 -14.73 -16.22
CA PHE A 88 -2.13 -13.83 -16.49
C PHE A 88 -1.82 -12.72 -17.52
N GLY A 89 -0.55 -12.55 -17.88
CA GLY A 89 -0.08 -11.44 -18.70
C GLY A 89 0.37 -10.23 -17.88
N ILE A 90 0.88 -9.21 -18.59
CA ILE A 90 1.42 -7.99 -17.97
C ILE A 90 0.26 -7.11 -17.45
N PRO A 91 0.19 -6.82 -16.14
CA PRO A 91 -0.82 -5.92 -15.60
C PRO A 91 -0.53 -4.47 -16.02
N ILE A 92 -1.56 -3.63 -16.02
CA ILE A 92 -1.40 -2.19 -16.27
C ILE A 92 -0.81 -1.50 -15.05
N GLU A 93 -1.23 -1.94 -13.86
CA GLU A 93 -0.83 -1.32 -12.61
C GLU A 93 -0.75 -2.30 -11.44
N ILE A 94 0.15 -1.99 -10.52
CA ILE A 94 0.33 -2.70 -9.26
C ILE A 94 0.27 -1.68 -8.12
N ILE A 95 -0.51 -2.00 -7.08
CA ILE A 95 -0.64 -1.22 -5.86
C ILE A 95 0.03 -2.00 -4.73
N SER A 96 0.94 -1.38 -3.99
CA SER A 96 1.53 -1.94 -2.77
C SER A 96 1.39 -0.97 -1.62
N ASP A 97 1.58 -1.47 -0.40
CA ASP A 97 1.86 -0.60 0.73
C ASP A 97 3.26 0.04 0.59
N ASN A 98 3.62 0.93 1.53
CA ASN A 98 4.94 1.57 1.54
C ASN A 98 6.00 0.77 2.31
N GLY A 99 5.87 -0.55 2.39
CA GLY A 99 6.87 -1.42 3.01
C GLY A 99 8.24 -1.25 2.36
N SER A 100 9.32 -1.31 3.15
CA SER A 100 10.70 -1.09 2.69
C SER A 100 11.09 -1.98 1.50
N SER A 101 10.58 -3.21 1.48
CA SER A 101 10.72 -4.21 0.41
C SER A 101 10.20 -3.69 -0.95
N PHE A 102 9.09 -2.97 -0.92
CA PHE A 102 8.40 -2.40 -2.07
C PHE A 102 9.02 -1.10 -2.58
N VAL A 103 9.88 -0.47 -1.77
CA VAL A 103 10.58 0.79 -2.09
C VAL A 103 11.91 0.53 -2.83
N ALA A 104 12.41 -0.71 -2.84
CA ALA A 104 13.68 -1.07 -3.47
C ALA A 104 13.78 -0.62 -4.93
N THR A 105 14.95 -0.09 -5.30
CA THR A 105 15.28 0.41 -6.64
C THR A 105 15.11 -0.64 -7.72
N GLU A 106 15.46 -1.88 -7.40
CA GLU A 106 15.40 -3.06 -8.25
C GLU A 106 13.95 -3.38 -8.63
N THR A 107 13.04 -3.36 -7.64
CA THR A 107 11.60 -3.57 -7.86
C THR A 107 11.03 -2.50 -8.77
N LYS A 108 11.36 -1.22 -8.54
CA LYS A 108 10.91 -0.10 -9.38
C LYS A 108 11.46 -0.21 -10.80
N ALA A 109 12.75 -0.52 -10.95
CA ALA A 109 13.39 -0.68 -12.26
C ALA A 109 12.75 -1.83 -13.06
N PHE A 110 12.46 -2.96 -12.40
CA PHE A 110 11.77 -4.10 -13.00
C PHE A 110 10.38 -3.73 -13.51
N LEU A 111 9.56 -3.08 -12.68
CA LEU A 111 8.20 -2.67 -13.06
C LEU A 111 8.20 -1.64 -14.19
N ASN A 112 9.11 -0.66 -14.13
CA ASN A 112 9.26 0.35 -15.17
C ASN A 112 9.67 -0.25 -16.52
N ARG A 113 10.56 -1.26 -16.53
CA ARG A 113 10.97 -1.96 -17.75
C ARG A 113 9.78 -2.62 -18.46
N LEU A 114 8.79 -3.06 -17.69
CA LEU A 114 7.57 -3.69 -18.19
C LEU A 114 6.43 -2.70 -18.43
N SER A 115 6.70 -1.39 -18.27
CA SER A 115 5.69 -0.32 -18.37
C SER A 115 4.50 -0.49 -17.41
N ILE A 116 4.72 -1.16 -16.28
CA ILE A 116 3.70 -1.35 -15.24
C ILE A 116 3.67 -0.10 -14.37
N LYS A 117 2.49 0.50 -14.21
CA LYS A 117 2.31 1.64 -13.30
C LYS A 117 2.35 1.16 -11.86
N TYR A 118 3.29 1.67 -11.09
CA TYR A 118 3.45 1.27 -9.70
C TYR A 118 2.96 2.36 -8.76
N HIS A 119 1.99 2.02 -7.92
CA HIS A 119 1.39 2.91 -6.93
C HIS A 119 1.70 2.41 -5.53
N GLN A 120 2.35 3.26 -4.73
CA GLN A 120 2.60 2.97 -3.32
C GLN A 120 1.62 3.76 -2.46
N THR A 121 1.02 3.13 -1.47
CA THR A 121 0.17 3.85 -0.51
C THR A 121 1.00 4.82 0.33
N THR A 122 0.39 5.89 0.83
CA THR A 122 1.08 6.81 1.73
C THR A 122 1.27 6.16 3.11
N PRO A 123 2.39 6.44 3.81
CA PRO A 123 2.59 5.97 5.18
C PRO A 123 1.38 6.33 6.05
N TYR A 124 0.94 5.40 6.90
CA TYR A 124 -0.20 5.58 7.82
C TYR A 124 -1.57 5.79 7.17
N HIS A 125 -1.70 5.56 5.86
CA HIS A 125 -2.99 5.52 5.14
C HIS A 125 -3.24 4.16 4.46
N PRO A 126 -3.40 3.09 5.26
CA PRO A 126 -3.61 1.71 4.78
C PRO A 126 -4.79 1.56 3.80
N ARG A 127 -5.79 2.44 3.92
CA ARG A 127 -7.05 2.41 3.16
C ARG A 127 -6.90 2.34 1.63
N THR A 128 -5.79 2.81 1.05
CA THR A 128 -5.55 2.73 -0.40
C THR A 128 -5.28 1.30 -0.87
N ASN A 129 -4.68 0.43 -0.05
CA ASN A 129 -4.53 -1.00 -0.34
C ASN A 129 -5.61 -1.84 0.38
N GLY A 130 -6.72 -1.22 0.79
CA GLY A 130 -7.72 -1.83 1.65
C GLY A 130 -8.39 -3.09 1.09
N ARG A 131 -8.24 -3.40 -0.21
CA ARG A 131 -8.67 -4.69 -0.77
C ARG A 131 -7.71 -5.82 -0.44
N CYS A 132 -6.40 -5.57 -0.49
CA CYS A 132 -5.39 -6.55 -0.10
C CYS A 132 -5.40 -6.72 1.42
N GLU A 133 -5.51 -5.63 2.18
CA GLU A 133 -5.61 -5.70 3.65
C GLU A 133 -6.86 -6.43 4.17
N LYS A 134 -7.97 -6.38 3.43
CA LYS A 134 -9.16 -7.18 3.76
C LYS A 134 -9.00 -8.67 3.49
N PHE A 135 -8.05 -9.03 2.64
CA PHE A 135 -7.78 -10.42 2.28
C PHE A 135 -6.76 -11.06 3.22
N ASN A 136 -5.74 -10.29 3.64
CA ASN A 136 -4.76 -10.71 4.65
C ASN A 136 -5.42 -11.19 5.95
#